data_AF-A0A931PQ72-F1
#
_entry.id   AF-A0A931PQ72-F1
#
_cell.length_a   1.000
_cell.length_b   1.000
_cell.length_c   1.000
_cell.angle_alpha   90.00
_cell.angle_beta   90.00
_cell.angle_gamma   90.00
#
_symmetry.space_group_name_H-M   'P 1'
#
loop_
_entity.id
_entity.type
_entity.pdbx_description
1 polymer ?
#
loop_
_entity_poly.entity_id
_entity_poly.type
_entity_poly.pdbx_seq_one_letter_code
_entity_poly.pdbx_strand_id
1 'polypeptide(L)'
;MTPSRARTATSAVIDVRLQTSDVLKSFPGHAFCDDCLAGKVGYPVREVRRARIGLAGSSEFEQETTFCSVCLEQKHVIHVAWLKFDVATDAEDPFEP
;
A
#
# COMPACT_ATOMS: atom_id res chain seq x y z
N MET A 1 21.80 -27.27 -27.25
CA MET A 1 20.90 -26.09 -27.31
C MET A 1 20.33 -25.85 -25.93
N THR A 2 20.90 -24.90 -25.19
CA THR A 2 20.46 -24.52 -23.83
C THR A 2 19.58 -23.27 -23.94
N PRO A 3 18.30 -23.30 -23.56
CA PRO A 3 17.49 -22.10 -23.60
C PRO A 3 17.88 -21.16 -22.45
N SER A 4 18.06 -19.91 -22.83
CA SER A 4 18.50 -18.78 -22.02
C SER A 4 17.64 -18.53 -20.78
N ARG A 5 18.18 -18.80 -19.59
CA ARG A 5 17.77 -18.21 -18.32
C ARG A 5 18.25 -16.75 -18.25
N ALA A 6 17.51 -15.80 -18.81
CA ALA A 6 17.90 -14.38 -18.66
C ALA A 6 16.75 -13.36 -18.69
N ARG A 7 15.48 -13.77 -18.81
CA ARG A 7 14.37 -12.80 -19.01
C ARG A 7 13.32 -12.73 -17.90
N THR A 8 13.50 -13.43 -16.78
CA THR A 8 12.44 -13.55 -15.75
C THR A 8 12.68 -12.69 -14.49
N ALA A 9 13.74 -11.88 -14.45
CA ALA A 9 14.02 -11.07 -13.25
C ALA A 9 13.25 -9.74 -13.24
N THR A 10 13.00 -9.15 -14.42
CA THR A 10 12.39 -7.81 -14.54
C THR A 10 10.87 -7.84 -14.39
N SER A 11 10.23 -8.96 -14.76
CA SER A 11 8.77 -9.12 -14.65
C SER A 11 8.32 -9.28 -13.19
N ALA A 12 9.15 -9.88 -12.34
CA ALA A 12 8.80 -10.15 -10.94
C ALA A 12 8.75 -8.88 -10.08
N VAL A 13 9.61 -7.88 -10.33
CA VAL A 13 9.67 -6.67 -9.49
C VAL A 13 8.49 -5.72 -9.73
N ILE A 14 8.01 -5.62 -10.99
CA ILE A 14 6.81 -4.85 -11.31
C ILE A 14 5.58 -5.50 -10.68
N ASP A 15 5.56 -6.83 -10.63
CA ASP A 15 4.49 -7.63 -10.04
C ASP A 15 4.32 -7.37 -8.54
N VAL A 16 5.41 -7.35 -7.75
CA VAL A 16 5.32 -7.14 -6.30
C VAL A 16 4.69 -5.79 -5.93
N ARG A 17 5.07 -4.72 -6.64
CA ARG A 17 4.55 -3.37 -6.32
C ARG A 17 3.07 -3.26 -6.67
N LEU A 18 2.65 -3.80 -7.81
CA LEU A 18 1.24 -3.83 -8.22
C LEU A 18 0.42 -4.67 -7.23
N GLN A 19 0.85 -5.89 -6.93
CA GLN A 19 0.14 -6.74 -5.98
C GLN A 19 0.10 -6.16 -4.57
N THR A 20 1.18 -5.52 -4.11
CA THR A 20 1.19 -4.82 -2.81
C THR A 20 0.18 -3.67 -2.81
N SER A 21 0.13 -2.88 -3.88
CA SER A 21 -0.87 -1.83 -4.07
C SER A 21 -2.29 -2.39 -4.06
N ASP A 22 -2.55 -3.46 -4.80
CA ASP A 22 -3.88 -4.08 -4.92
C ASP A 22 -4.37 -4.64 -3.58
N VAL A 23 -3.49 -5.28 -2.81
CA VAL A 23 -3.79 -5.72 -1.45
C VAL A 23 -4.15 -4.52 -0.57
N LEU A 24 -3.33 -3.47 -0.55
CA LEU A 24 -3.61 -2.29 0.27
C LEU A 24 -4.92 -1.60 -0.13
N LYS A 25 -5.18 -1.45 -1.44
CA LYS A 25 -6.44 -0.90 -1.98
C LYS A 25 -7.67 -1.75 -1.63
N SER A 26 -7.49 -3.06 -1.44
CA SER A 26 -8.55 -3.96 -0.99
C SER A 26 -8.89 -3.81 0.50
N PHE A 27 -8.04 -3.13 1.28
CA PHE A 27 -8.23 -2.90 2.72
C PHE A 27 -8.06 -1.41 3.07
N PRO A 28 -8.95 -0.52 2.58
CA PRO A 28 -8.85 0.91 2.85
C PRO A 28 -8.94 1.19 4.36
N GLY A 29 -8.07 2.05 4.87
CA GLY A 29 -8.02 2.41 6.30
C GLY A 29 -7.29 1.41 7.20
N HIS A 30 -6.81 0.30 6.65
CA HIS A 30 -5.98 -0.65 7.40
C HIS A 30 -4.49 -0.35 7.24
N ALA A 31 -3.77 -0.51 8.35
CA ALA A 31 -2.32 -0.38 8.41
C ALA A 31 -1.67 -1.77 8.46
N PHE A 32 -0.66 -2.01 7.61
CA PHE A 32 0.07 -3.28 7.60
C PHE A 32 1.56 -3.08 7.82
N CYS A 33 2.15 -3.88 8.71
CA CYS A 33 3.61 -4.00 8.80
C CYS A 33 4.16 -4.84 7.65
N ASP A 34 5.44 -4.69 7.35
CA ASP A 34 6.11 -5.38 6.23
C ASP A 34 5.93 -6.91 6.30
N ASP A 35 5.95 -7.48 7.51
CA ASP A 35 5.77 -8.93 7.72
C ASP A 35 4.35 -9.41 7.39
N CYS A 36 3.34 -8.72 7.92
CA CYS A 36 1.94 -9.08 7.67
C CYS A 36 1.55 -8.81 6.21
N LEU A 37 2.09 -7.75 5.62
CA LEU A 37 1.90 -7.45 4.20
C LEU A 37 2.56 -8.53 3.33
N ALA A 38 3.77 -8.95 3.65
CA ALA A 38 4.44 -10.05 2.97
C ALA A 38 3.66 -11.37 3.03
N GLY A 39 3.07 -11.69 4.18
CA GLY A 39 2.19 -12.85 4.31
C GLY A 39 0.93 -12.77 3.44
N LYS A 40 0.40 -11.56 3.20
CA LYS A 40 -0.78 -11.34 2.35
C LYS A 40 -0.46 -11.40 0.86
N VAL A 41 0.63 -10.75 0.43
CA VAL A 41 1.03 -10.69 -0.98
C VAL A 41 1.71 -12.01 -1.41
N GLY A 42 2.29 -12.77 -0.47
CA GLY A 42 2.97 -14.04 -0.78
C GLY A 42 4.40 -13.86 -1.28
N TYR A 43 5.03 -12.72 -0.98
CA TYR A 43 6.42 -12.41 -1.38
C TYR A 43 7.35 -12.28 -0.17
N PRO A 44 8.67 -12.38 -0.38
CA PRO A 44 9.64 -12.12 0.68
C PRO A 44 9.50 -10.71 1.25
N VAL A 45 9.60 -10.59 2.58
CA VAL A 45 9.53 -9.30 3.30
C VAL A 45 10.44 -8.23 2.71
N ARG A 46 11.63 -8.60 2.24
CA ARG A 46 12.57 -7.65 1.60
C ARG A 46 12.03 -7.03 0.31
N GLU A 47 11.30 -7.79 -0.50
CA GLU A 47 10.73 -7.31 -1.75
C GLU A 47 9.51 -6.43 -1.48
N VAL A 48 8.65 -6.85 -0.57
CA VAL A 48 7.49 -6.08 -0.11
C VAL A 48 7.92 -4.77 0.53
N ARG A 49 8.96 -4.76 1.36
CA ARG A 49 9.53 -3.53 1.94
C ARG A 49 10.00 -2.57 0.85
N ARG A 50 10.65 -3.05 -0.21
CA ARG A 50 11.07 -2.21 -1.34
C ARG A 50 9.87 -1.66 -2.11
N ALA A 51 8.89 -2.50 -2.40
CA ALA A 51 7.64 -2.11 -3.05
C ALA A 51 6.91 -1.04 -2.24
N ARG A 52 6.77 -1.26 -0.93
CA ARG A 52 6.19 -0.33 0.04
C ARG A 52 6.90 1.02 0.04
N ILE A 53 8.23 1.05 0.12
CA ILE A 53 9.00 2.31 0.03
C ILE A 53 8.70 3.04 -1.29
N GLY A 54 8.57 2.30 -2.39
CA GLY A 54 8.17 2.88 -3.68
C GLY A 54 6.73 3.42 -3.69
N LEU A 55 5.81 2.80 -2.97
CA LEU A 55 4.41 3.24 -2.84
C LEU A 55 4.25 4.44 -1.91
N ALA A 56 5.01 4.51 -0.82
CA ALA A 56 5.00 5.64 0.12
C ALA A 56 5.38 6.98 -0.53
N GLY A 57 6.08 6.95 -1.67
CA GLY A 57 6.36 8.14 -2.47
C GLY A 57 5.22 8.58 -3.40
N SER A 58 4.07 7.91 -3.39
CA SER A 58 2.91 8.24 -4.23
C SER A 58 1.77 8.81 -3.39
N SER A 59 0.96 9.68 -4.00
CA SER A 59 -0.15 10.37 -3.33
C SER A 59 -1.30 9.45 -2.88
N GLU A 60 -1.29 8.18 -3.28
CA GLU A 60 -2.32 7.19 -2.95
C GLU A 60 -2.06 6.46 -1.62
N PHE A 61 -0.84 6.55 -1.09
CA PHE A 61 -0.43 5.80 0.09
C PHE A 61 0.31 6.69 1.07
N GLU A 62 0.09 6.45 2.35
CA GLU A 62 0.74 7.17 3.42
C GLU A 62 1.50 6.17 4.31
N GLN A 63 2.67 6.59 4.77
CA GLN A 63 3.53 5.77 5.60
C GLN A 63 3.62 6.40 6.98
N GLU A 64 3.02 5.73 7.95
CA GLU A 64 2.99 6.18 9.34
C GLU A 64 3.66 5.17 10.27
N THR A 65 3.96 5.61 11.49
CA THR A 65 4.33 4.70 12.57
C THR A 65 3.10 4.50 13.45
N THR A 66 2.38 3.42 13.23
CA THR A 66 1.16 3.08 13.99
C THR A 66 1.06 1.57 14.21
N PHE A 67 -0.02 1.11 14.82
CA PHE A 67 -0.27 -0.29 15.08
C PHE A 67 -0.70 -1.01 13.81
N CYS A 68 -0.05 -2.13 13.51
CA CYS A 68 -0.48 -3.02 12.43
C CYS A 68 -1.88 -3.58 12.74
N SER A 69 -2.82 -3.48 11.82
CA SER A 69 -4.19 -4.00 11.99
C SER A 69 -4.27 -5.52 12.11
N VAL A 70 -3.17 -6.24 11.84
CA VAL A 70 -3.10 -7.71 11.89
C VAL A 70 -2.41 -8.18 13.18
N CYS A 71 -1.15 -7.77 13.41
CA CYS A 71 -0.39 -8.24 14.56
C CYS A 71 -0.49 -7.32 15.78
N LEU A 72 -1.12 -6.13 15.65
CA LEU A 72 -1.26 -5.12 16.71
C LEU A 72 0.08 -4.65 17.30
N GLU A 73 1.19 -4.89 16.61
CA GLU A 73 2.50 -4.34 16.98
C GLU A 73 2.66 -2.93 16.39
N GLN A 74 3.24 -2.03 17.16
CA GLN A 74 3.62 -0.70 16.69
C GLN A 74 4.88 -0.79 15.83
N LYS A 75 4.75 -0.52 14.52
CA LYS A 75 5.83 -0.59 13.54
C LYS A 75 5.65 0.51 12.49
N HIS A 76 6.65 0.70 11.63
CA HIS A 76 6.43 1.44 10.39
C HIS A 76 5.51 0.63 9.48
N VAL A 77 4.38 1.21 9.14
CA VAL A 77 3.32 0.57 8.38
C VAL A 77 2.95 1.44 7.17
N ILE A 78 2.33 0.83 6.17
CA ILE A 78 1.72 1.55 5.05
C ILE A 78 0.21 1.33 5.11
N HIS A 79 -0.55 2.37 4.82
CA HIS A 79 -1.98 2.30 4.56
C HIS A 79 -2.30 3.04 3.26
N VAL A 80 -3.47 2.76 2.70
CA VAL A 80 -4.02 3.63 1.66
C VAL A 80 -4.35 4.93 2.36
N ALA A 81 -3.62 6.00 1.98
CA ALA A 81 -4.05 7.35 2.29
C ALA A 81 -5.39 7.43 1.60
N TRP A 82 -6.48 7.43 2.39
CA TRP A 82 -7.79 7.56 1.81
C TRP A 82 -7.73 8.74 0.84
N LEU A 83 -8.11 8.46 -0.42
CA LEU A 83 -8.66 9.48 -1.32
C LEU A 83 -9.32 10.49 -0.40
N LYS A 84 -8.77 11.70 -0.33
CA LYS A 84 -9.51 12.83 0.17
C LYS A 84 -10.78 12.83 -0.68
N PHE A 85 -11.81 12.16 -0.20
CA PHE A 85 -13.15 12.54 -0.50
C PHE A 85 -13.25 13.88 0.20
N ASP A 86 -12.74 14.91 -0.47
CA ASP A 86 -13.31 16.24 -0.46
C ASP A 86 -14.74 16.07 -1.03
N VAL A 87 -15.59 15.32 -0.33
CA VAL A 87 -16.99 15.71 -0.25
C VAL A 87 -16.93 16.84 0.75
N ALA A 88 -16.57 18.01 0.23
CA ALA A 88 -17.15 19.23 0.72
C ALA A 88 -18.67 19.02 0.60
N THR A 89 -19.26 18.43 1.64
CA THR A 89 -20.69 18.54 1.88
C THR A 89 -20.95 20.02 2.02
N ASP A 90 -21.41 20.62 0.92
CA ASP A 90 -22.53 21.54 0.89
C ASP A 90 -22.97 22.00 2.29
N ALA A 91 -22.40 23.12 2.72
CA ALA A 91 -23.15 24.09 3.49
C ALA A 91 -23.18 25.36 2.63
N GLU A 92 -23.91 25.27 1.51
CA GLU A 92 -24.70 26.42 1.08
C GLU A 92 -25.52 26.83 2.31
N ASP A 93 -25.19 27.97 2.91
CA ASP A 93 -26.04 28.62 3.90
C ASP A 93 -26.75 29.78 3.21
N PRO A 94 -27.88 29.56 2.50
CA PRO A 94 -28.70 30.65 1.99
C PRO A 94 -29.80 30.89 3.00
N PHE A 95 -29.50 31.45 4.17
CA PHE A 95 -30.54 32.09 4.98
C PHE A 95 -30.10 33.45 5.53
N GLU A 96 -30.38 34.45 4.67
CA GLU A 96 -30.87 35.81 4.97
C GLU A 96 -31.59 35.94 6.34
N PRO A 97 -31.49 37.13 6.96
CA PRO A 97 -32.32 38.27 6.55
C PRO A 97 -31.59 39.56 6.18
#